data_AF-A0A060BIR8-F1
#
_entry.id   AF-A0A060BIR8-F1
#
_cell.length_a   1.000
_cell.length_b   1.000
_cell.length_c   1.000
_cell.angle_alpha   90.00
_cell.angle_beta   90.00
_cell.angle_gamma   90.00
#
_symmetry.space_group_name_H-M   'P 1'
#
loop_
_entity.id
_entity.type
_entity.pdbx_description
1 polymer ?
#
loop_
_entity_poly.entity_id
_entity_poly.type
_entity_poly.pdbx_seq_one_letter_code
_entity_poly.pdbx_strand_id
1 'polypeptide(L)'
;YQIYSTIDLDEQAAAEEVYENLENIPETDSAYQQLQSGIVIIDNDTGDISAIVGGVGEKTGSLTLSRATQSLLSPGSTIKPITVYAPALNLGLITPATVYDDTPFTFWLLPVARQ
;
A
#
# COMPACT_ATOMS: atom_id res chain seq x y z
N TYR A 1 -7.81 27.39 -19.92
CA TYR A 1 -8.61 26.23 -19.48
C TYR A 1 -8.62 26.23 -17.95
N GLN A 2 -9.60 25.59 -17.32
CA GLN A 2 -9.65 25.38 -15.87
C GLN A 2 -9.53 23.88 -15.61
N ILE A 3 -8.73 23.49 -14.62
CA ILE A 3 -8.59 22.11 -14.15
C ILE A 3 -9.20 22.04 -12.77
N TYR A 4 -10.10 21.07 -12.56
CA TYR A 4 -10.70 20.78 -11.27
C TYR A 4 -10.12 19.47 -10.74
N SER A 5 -9.91 19.40 -9.43
CA SER A 5 -9.33 18.26 -8.73
C SER A 5 -10.22 17.90 -7.54
N THR A 6 -10.19 16.64 -7.12
CA THR A 6 -10.90 16.12 -5.94
C THR A 6 -10.11 16.29 -4.63
N ILE A 7 -8.88 16.78 -4.73
CA ILE A 7 -8.00 16.95 -3.58
C ILE A 7 -8.60 17.95 -2.58
N ASP A 8 -8.70 17.50 -1.34
CA ASP A 8 -8.97 18.36 -0.19
C ASP A 8 -7.65 18.96 0.30
N LEU A 9 -7.60 20.28 0.42
CA LEU A 9 -6.36 20.99 0.74
C LEU A 9 -5.92 20.79 2.19
N ASP A 10 -6.86 20.59 3.12
CA ASP A 10 -6.56 20.39 4.53
C ASP A 10 -6.02 18.97 4.74
N GLU A 11 -6.64 17.97 4.10
CA GLU A 11 -6.14 16.58 4.14
C GLU A 11 -4.79 16.44 3.44
N GLN A 12 -4.61 17.10 2.29
CA GLN A 12 -3.34 17.10 1.57
C GLN A 12 -2.23 17.74 2.41
N ALA A 13 -2.50 18.89 3.05
CA ALA A 13 -1.54 19.55 3.92
C ALA A 13 -1.15 18.68 5.13
N ALA A 14 -2.13 18.05 5.77
CA ALA A 14 -1.88 17.14 6.89
C ALA A 14 -1.04 15.92 6.47
N ALA A 15 -1.32 15.33 5.30
CA ALA A 15 -0.54 14.20 4.79
C ALA A 15 0.91 14.61 4.47
N GLU A 16 1.11 15.82 3.95
CA GLU A 16 2.44 16.38 3.67
C GLU A 16 3.22 16.65 4.94
N GLU A 17 2.61 17.27 5.95
CA GLU A 17 3.24 17.53 7.26
C GLU A 17 3.80 16.24 7.89
N VAL A 18 3.03 15.15 7.82
CA VAL A 18 3.47 13.85 8.34
C VAL A 18 4.67 13.30 7.56
N TYR A 19 4.65 13.41 6.23
CA TYR A 19 5.68 12.85 5.35
C TYR A 19 6.95 13.71 5.25
N GLU A 20 6.87 15.00 5.54
CA GLU A 20 8.02 15.92 5.59
C GLU A 20 8.78 15.80 6.91
N ASN A 21 8.10 15.49 8.02
CA ASN A 21 8.76 15.22 9.28
C ASN A 21 9.35 13.79 9.31
N LEU A 22 10.67 13.69 9.16
CA LEU A 22 11.40 12.42 9.16
C LEU A 22 11.30 11.64 10.48
N GLU A 23 10.99 12.30 11.61
CA GLU A 23 10.78 11.61 12.89
C GLU A 23 9.55 10.69 12.87
N ASN A 24 8.59 10.94 11.97
CA ASN A 24 7.43 10.08 11.77
C ASN A 24 7.75 8.82 10.95
N ILE A 25 8.94 8.74 10.36
CA ILE A 25 9.31 7.69 9.44
C ILE A 25 10.24 6.72 10.14
N PRO A 26 9.95 5.40 10.12
CA PRO A 26 10.82 4.41 10.74
C PRO A 26 12.25 4.50 10.21
N GLU A 27 13.20 4.48 11.14
CA GLU A 27 14.62 4.41 10.81
C GLU A 27 14.96 3.05 10.19
N THR A 28 16.01 3.05 9.37
CA THR A 28 16.60 1.82 8.83
C THR A 28 17.88 1.51 9.59
N ASP A 29 18.26 0.23 9.66
CA ASP A 29 19.54 -0.19 10.26
C ASP A 29 20.76 0.43 9.54
N SER A 30 20.57 1.01 8.35
CA SER A 30 21.59 1.72 7.60
C SER A 30 21.47 3.22 7.81
N ALA A 31 22.46 3.81 8.50
CA ALA A 31 22.57 5.24 8.78
C ALA A 31 22.59 6.16 7.53
N TYR A 32 22.69 5.59 6.33
CA TYR A 32 22.82 6.32 5.06
C TYR A 32 21.64 6.13 4.11
N GLN A 33 20.61 5.35 4.48
CA GLN A 33 19.46 5.12 3.63
C GLN A 33 18.19 5.66 4.28
N GLN A 34 17.59 6.67 3.65
CA GLN A 34 16.28 7.16 4.01
C GLN A 34 15.21 6.19 3.49
N LEU A 35 14.36 5.67 4.39
CA LEU A 35 13.19 4.89 4.01
C LEU A 35 12.25 5.76 3.17
N GLN A 36 11.64 5.15 2.17
CA GLN A 36 10.70 5.83 1.30
C GLN A 36 9.33 5.16 1.35
N SER A 37 8.28 5.96 1.23
CA SER A 37 6.89 5.54 1.28
C SER A 37 6.06 6.39 0.32
N GLY A 38 4.83 5.94 0.06
CA GLY A 38 3.79 6.73 -0.59
C GLY A 38 2.43 6.37 -0.01
N ILE A 39 1.51 7.33 -0.02
CA ILE A 39 0.15 7.17 0.49
C ILE A 39 -0.86 7.78 -0.50
N VAL A 40 -2.02 7.14 -0.59
CA VAL A 40 -3.22 7.64 -1.27
C VAL A 40 -4.35 7.56 -0.26
N ILE A 41 -5.05 8.67 -0.05
CA ILE A 41 -6.25 8.76 0.79
C ILE A 41 -7.45 8.83 -0.13
N ILE A 42 -8.44 7.98 0.14
CA ILE A 42 -9.61 7.76 -0.72
C ILE A 42 -10.86 7.93 0.13
N ASP A 43 -11.81 8.73 -0.38
CA ASP A 43 -13.17 8.77 0.13
C ASP A 43 -13.89 7.46 -0.25
N ASN A 44 -14.33 6.68 0.74
CA ASN A 44 -14.94 5.37 0.49
C ASN A 44 -16.36 5.45 -0.10
N ASP A 45 -17.05 6.58 0.06
CA ASP A 45 -18.40 6.78 -0.44
C ASP A 45 -18.38 7.21 -1.92
N THR A 46 -17.44 8.06 -2.33
CA THR A 46 -17.33 8.55 -3.72
C THR A 46 -16.28 7.83 -4.55
N GLY A 47 -15.25 7.27 -3.91
CA GLY A 47 -14.05 6.73 -4.56
C GLY A 47 -13.05 7.80 -5.00
N ASP A 48 -13.26 9.06 -4.62
CA ASP A 48 -12.37 10.16 -4.97
C ASP A 48 -11.07 10.11 -4.17
N ILE A 49 -9.98 10.59 -4.80
CA ILE A 49 -8.70 10.77 -4.11
C ILE A 49 -8.73 12.13 -3.43
N SER A 50 -8.76 12.13 -2.10
CA SER A 50 -8.79 13.36 -1.29
C SER A 50 -7.39 13.90 -0.99
N ALA A 51 -6.39 13.01 -0.87
CA ALA A 51 -4.99 13.40 -0.70
C ALA A 51 -4.03 12.34 -1.25
N ILE A 52 -2.84 12.76 -1.66
CA ILE A 52 -1.80 11.87 -2.19
C ILE A 52 -0.39 12.39 -1.91
N VAL A 53 0.49 11.52 -1.40
CA VAL A 53 1.91 11.84 -1.19
C VAL A 53 2.79 10.73 -1.76
N GLY A 54 3.67 11.08 -2.68
CA GLY A 54 4.49 10.12 -3.45
C GLY A 54 5.90 9.86 -2.92
N GLY A 55 6.35 10.55 -1.87
CA GLY A 55 7.70 10.45 -1.37
C GLY A 55 7.85 11.05 0.02
N VAL A 56 8.91 10.65 0.72
CA VAL A 56 9.25 11.09 2.08
C VAL A 56 10.28 12.22 2.03
N GLY A 57 10.13 13.20 2.91
CA GLY A 57 11.00 14.36 3.05
C GLY A 57 10.66 15.50 2.10
N GLU A 58 11.46 16.57 2.14
CA GLU A 58 11.25 17.76 1.31
C GLU A 58 11.23 17.44 -0.19
N LYS A 59 10.23 18.01 -0.87
CA LYS A 59 10.04 17.86 -2.31
C LYS A 59 10.96 18.81 -3.07
N THR A 60 12.17 18.35 -3.38
CA THR A 60 13.23 19.15 -4.03
C THR A 60 13.13 19.24 -5.55
N GLY A 61 12.17 18.55 -6.19
CA GLY A 61 12.04 18.51 -7.65
C GLY A 61 10.61 18.30 -8.13
N SER A 62 10.34 18.74 -9.36
CA SER A 62 9.07 18.50 -10.05
C SER A 62 9.10 17.17 -10.80
N LEU A 63 7.94 16.49 -10.85
CA LEU A 63 7.75 15.22 -11.58
C LEU A 63 8.76 14.12 -11.20
N THR A 64 9.20 14.12 -9.94
CA THR A 64 10.00 13.04 -9.37
C THR A 64 9.15 11.77 -9.22
N LEU A 65 9.80 10.64 -8.96
CA LEU A 65 9.13 9.35 -8.80
C LEU A 65 8.11 9.38 -7.66
N SER A 66 6.83 9.19 -7.97
CA SER A 66 5.76 9.03 -7.00
C SER A 66 5.55 7.56 -6.67
N ARG A 67 5.85 7.16 -5.43
CA ARG A 67 5.61 5.80 -4.92
C ARG A 67 4.14 5.47 -4.77
N ALA A 68 3.30 6.49 -4.61
CA ALA A 68 1.86 6.34 -4.53
C ALA A 68 1.23 5.90 -5.87
N THR A 69 1.83 6.25 -7.02
CA THR A 69 1.22 6.00 -8.34
C THR A 69 2.10 5.21 -9.31
N GLN A 70 3.42 5.24 -9.16
CA GLN A 70 4.37 4.68 -10.13
C GLN A 70 5.14 3.47 -9.59
N SER A 71 5.09 3.18 -8.30
CA SER A 71 5.77 2.00 -7.74
C SER A 71 4.91 0.75 -7.85
N LEU A 72 5.43 -0.26 -8.56
CA LEU A 72 4.84 -1.59 -8.66
C LEU A 72 5.56 -2.54 -7.69
N LEU A 73 4.91 -2.82 -6.57
CA LEU A 73 5.41 -3.73 -5.53
C LEU A 73 4.40 -4.84 -5.28
N SER A 74 4.88 -5.98 -4.76
CA SER A 74 3.98 -7.02 -4.28
C SER A 74 3.23 -6.48 -3.05
N PRO A 75 1.89 -6.57 -2.98
CA PRO A 75 1.11 -6.15 -1.81
C PRO A 75 1.38 -7.04 -0.58
N GLY A 76 2.03 -8.19 -0.74
CA GLY A 76 2.24 -9.13 0.36
C GLY A 76 0.91 -9.68 0.88
N SER A 77 0.79 -9.90 2.19
CA SER A 77 -0.41 -10.50 2.79
C SER A 77 -1.65 -9.60 2.74
N THR A 78 -1.53 -8.31 2.44
CA THR A 78 -2.68 -7.39 2.35
C THR A 78 -3.62 -7.75 1.19
N ILE A 79 -3.19 -8.58 0.24
CA ILE A 79 -4.03 -9.07 -0.86
C ILE A 79 -5.04 -10.15 -0.43
N LYS A 80 -4.75 -10.87 0.68
CA LYS A 80 -5.51 -12.06 1.10
C LYS A 80 -7.01 -11.80 1.28
N PRO A 81 -7.47 -10.67 1.86
CA PRO A 81 -8.89 -10.37 1.93
C PRO A 81 -9.57 -10.41 0.56
N ILE A 82 -8.94 -9.88 -0.49
CA ILE A 82 -9.52 -9.78 -1.84
C ILE A 82 -9.45 -11.13 -2.57
N THR A 83 -8.33 -11.85 -2.49
CA THR A 83 -8.12 -13.04 -3.34
C THR A 83 -8.45 -14.37 -2.67
N VAL A 84 -8.51 -14.42 -1.34
CA VAL A 84 -8.73 -15.66 -0.59
C VAL A 84 -10.03 -15.59 0.20
N TYR A 85 -10.15 -14.65 1.14
CA TYR A 85 -11.23 -14.69 2.12
C TYR A 85 -12.56 -14.17 1.58
N ALA A 86 -12.60 -13.01 0.92
CA ALA A 86 -13.82 -12.46 0.32
C ALA A 86 -14.48 -13.44 -0.68
N PRO A 87 -13.75 -14.05 -1.64
CA PRO A 87 -14.38 -15.02 -2.54
C PRO A 87 -14.85 -16.27 -1.80
N ALA A 88 -14.11 -16.77 -0.82
CA ALA A 88 -14.52 -17.94 -0.05
C ALA A 88 -15.80 -17.67 0.78
N LEU A 89 -15.93 -16.48 1.38
CA LEU A 89 -17.15 -16.05 2.06
C LEU A 89 -18.31 -15.90 1.09
N ASN A 90 -18.09 -15.27 -0.07
CA ASN A 90 -19.12 -15.04 -1.08
C ASN A 90 -19.65 -16.36 -1.69
N LEU A 91 -18.78 -17.37 -1.80
CA LEU A 91 -19.16 -18.72 -2.24
C LEU A 91 -19.75 -19.57 -1.10
N GLY A 92 -19.83 -19.05 0.13
CA GLY A 92 -20.33 -19.77 1.30
C GLY A 92 -19.44 -20.94 1.75
N LEU A 93 -18.17 -20.98 1.32
CA LEU A 93 -17.23 -22.04 1.68
C LEU A 93 -16.74 -21.91 3.13
N ILE A 94 -16.76 -20.70 3.66
CA ILE A 94 -16.21 -20.35 4.97
C ILE A 94 -17.16 -19.37 5.67
N THR A 95 -17.02 -19.23 6.97
CA THR A 95 -17.75 -18.28 7.82
C THR A 95 -16.75 -17.50 8.68
N PRO A 96 -17.14 -16.38 9.31
CA PRO A 96 -16.28 -15.69 10.27
C PRO A 96 -15.78 -16.56 11.44
N ALA A 97 -16.45 -17.69 11.72
CA ALA A 97 -16.09 -18.64 12.78
C ALA A 97 -15.30 -19.86 12.27
N THR A 98 -14.99 -19.93 10.97
CA THR A 98 -14.23 -21.05 10.41
C THR A 98 -12.80 -21.06 10.95
N VAL A 99 -12.38 -22.20 11.49
CA VAL A 99 -11.04 -22.42 12.04
C VAL A 99 -10.14 -23.02 10.96
N TYR A 100 -8.90 -22.54 10.89
CA TYR A 100 -7.86 -23.08 10.02
C TYR A 100 -6.72 -23.66 10.85
N ASP A 101 -6.13 -24.74 10.35
CA ASP A 101 -4.91 -25.30 10.91
C ASP A 101 -3.71 -24.54 10.34
N ASP A 102 -2.88 -23.99 11.23
CA ASP A 102 -1.65 -23.25 10.91
C ASP A 102 -0.40 -24.06 11.29
N THR A 103 -0.53 -25.39 11.33
CA THR A 103 0.63 -26.26 11.54
C THR A 103 1.61 -26.21 10.36
N PRO A 104 2.91 -26.42 10.59
CA PRO A 104 3.92 -26.40 9.53
C PRO A 104 3.57 -27.36 8.39
N PHE A 105 3.46 -26.81 7.18
CA PHE A 105 3.19 -27.57 5.97
C PHE A 105 4.32 -27.38 4.96
N THR A 106 4.74 -28.46 4.32
CA THR A 106 5.76 -28.42 3.26
C THR A 106 5.10 -28.44 1.91
N PHE A 107 5.34 -27.40 1.11
CA PHE A 107 4.97 -27.42 -0.30
C PHE A 107 5.95 -28.28 -1.09
N TRP A 108 5.46 -29.34 -1.72
CA TRP A 108 6.21 -30.09 -2.72
C TRP A 108 6.15 -29.32 -4.05
N LEU A 109 7.19 -28.57 -4.37
CA LEU A 109 7.41 -28.17 -5.75
C LEU A 109 7.82 -29.43 -6.52
N LEU A 110 7.03 -29.83 -7.52
CA LEU A 110 7.46 -30.84 -8.49
C LEU A 110 8.85 -30.43 -9.01
N PRO A 111 9.81 -31.35 -9.12
CA PRO A 111 11.11 -31.02 -9.68
C PRO A 111 10.89 -30.49 -11.09
N VAL A 112 11.26 -29.22 -11.33
CA VAL A 112 11.39 -28.70 -12.68
C VAL A 112 12.46 -29.55 -13.34
N ALA A 113 12.05 -30.43 -14.24
CA ALA A 113 12.96 -31.15 -15.10
C ALA A 113 13.75 -30.11 -15.89
N ARG A 114 15.05 -29.96 -15.58
CA ARG A 114 16.01 -29.35 -16.50
C ARG A 114 16.05 -30.27 -17.73
N GLN A 115 15.51 -29.78 -18.85
CA GLN A 115 15.97 -30.22 -20.16
C GLN A 115 17.29 -29.52 -20.49
#